data_AF-A0A352KM92-F1
#
_entry.id   AF-A0A352KM92-F1
#
_cell.length_a   1.000
_cell.length_b   1.000
_cell.length_c   1.000
_cell.angle_alpha   90.00
_cell.angle_beta   90.00
_cell.angle_gamma   90.00
#
_symmetry.space_group_name_H-M   'P 1'
#
loop_
_entity.id
_entity.type
_entity.pdbx_description
1 polymer ?
#
loop_
_entity_poly.entity_id
_entity_poly.type
_entity_poly.pdbx_seq_one_letter_code
_entity_poly.pdbx_strand_id
1 'polypeptide(L)' 'GHLNNRQSQELVDSLDKTDLNMLVAAHLSEQNNTPEKVKASIEELGFKDENYTIADQQLGTDWIEV' A
#
# COMPACT_ATOMS: atom_id res chain seq x y z
N GLY A 1 8.65 -3.71 -14.12
CA GLY A 1 9.75 -3.95 -13.15
C GLY A 1 9.13 -4.02 -11.76
N HIS A 2 9.68 -4.84 -10.86
CA HIS A 2 9.16 -4.97 -9.49
C HIS A 2 9.82 -3.92 -8.60
N LEU A 3 9.03 -3.02 -8.01
CA LEU A 3 9.49 -2.15 -6.94
C LEU A 3 9.52 -2.96 -5.64
N ASN A 4 10.59 -2.82 -4.85
CA ASN A 4 10.57 -3.31 -3.48
C ASN A 4 9.81 -2.33 -2.56
N ASN A 5 9.60 -2.70 -1.30
CA ASN A 5 8.79 -1.92 -0.36
C ASN A 5 9.35 -0.50 -0.18
N ARG A 6 10.68 -0.37 -0.04
CA ARG A 6 11.33 0.93 0.11
C ARG A 6 11.14 1.81 -1.12
N GLN A 7 11.34 1.27 -2.32
CA GLN A 7 11.12 2.00 -3.57
C GLN A 7 9.64 2.39 -3.74
N SER A 8 8.72 1.57 -3.25
CA SER A 8 7.29 1.86 -3.27
C SER A 8 6.94 2.97 -2.27
N GLN A 9 7.53 2.96 -1.08
CA GLN A 9 7.38 4.05 -0.10
C GLN A 9 7.92 5.37 -0.64
N GLU A 10 9.14 5.38 -1.20
CA GLU A 10 9.76 6.57 -1.78
C GLU A 10 8.90 7.15 -2.93
N LEU A 11 8.28 6.28 -3.73
CA LEU A 11 7.33 6.69 -4.76
C LEU A 11 6.10 7.36 -4.16
N VAL A 12 5.42 6.71 -3.21
CA VAL A 12 4.21 7.27 -2.57
C VAL A 12 4.52 8.56 -1.83
N ASP A 13 5.72 8.68 -1.24
CA ASP A 13 6.13 9.90 -0.56
C ASP A 13 6.37 11.08 -1.50
N SER A 14 6.77 10.81 -2.74
CA SER A 14 6.94 11.83 -3.77
C SER A 14 5.64 12.38 -4.37
N LEU A 15 4.48 11.76 -4.06
CA LEU A 15 3.19 12.17 -4.58
C LEU A 15 2.58 13.30 -3.73
N ASP A 16 1.83 14.18 -4.39
CA ASP A 16 0.90 15.07 -3.70
C ASP A 16 -0.28 14.23 -3.19
N LYS A 17 -0.42 14.16 -1.86
CA LYS A 17 -1.43 13.34 -1.17
C LYS A 17 -2.71 14.13 -0.86
N THR A 18 -2.81 15.40 -1.28
CA THR A 18 -3.93 16.30 -0.91
C THR A 18 -5.28 15.76 -1.40
N ASP A 19 -5.33 15.21 -2.61
CA ASP A 19 -6.54 14.65 -3.23
C ASP A 19 -6.48 13.11 -3.36
N LEU A 20 -5.62 12.45 -2.57
CA LEU A 20 -5.46 11.00 -2.62
C LEU A 20 -6.50 10.31 -1.74
N ASN A 21 -7.55 9.77 -2.35
CA ASN A 21 -8.67 9.14 -1.61
C ASN A 21 -8.31 7.76 -1.05
N MET A 22 -7.55 6.95 -1.80
CA MET A 22 -7.28 5.56 -1.43
C MET A 22 -5.92 5.07 -1.92
N LEU A 23 -5.17 4.42 -1.03
CA LEU A 23 -3.96 3.67 -1.37
C LEU A 23 -4.23 2.16 -1.37
N VAL A 24 -3.92 1.47 -2.46
CA VAL A 24 -4.02 0.00 -2.54
C VAL A 24 -2.63 -0.60 -2.67
N ALA A 25 -2.19 -1.34 -1.66
CA ALA A 25 -0.94 -2.10 -1.73
C ALA A 25 -1.21 -3.49 -2.30
N ALA A 26 -0.66 -3.78 -3.48
CA ALA A 26 -0.84 -5.05 -4.18
C ALA A 26 0.47 -5.85 -4.29
N HIS A 27 0.34 -7.14 -4.64
CA HIS A 27 1.47 -8.06 -4.86
C HIS A 27 2.37 -8.27 -3.62
N LEU A 28 1.76 -8.73 -2.54
CA LEU A 28 2.48 -9.14 -1.35
C LEU A 28 3.18 -10.49 -1.55
N SER A 29 4.51 -10.50 -1.54
CA SER A 29 5.31 -11.74 -1.47
C SER A 29 5.42 -12.22 -0.02
N GLU A 30 5.35 -13.53 0.22
CA GLU A 30 5.50 -14.15 1.55
C GLU A 30 6.79 -13.79 2.29
N GLN A 31 7.88 -13.48 1.57
CA GLN A 31 9.20 -13.26 2.17
C GLN A 31 9.49 -11.78 2.47
N ASN A 32 9.23 -10.89 1.50
CA ASN A 32 9.67 -9.51 1.56
C ASN A 32 8.55 -8.51 1.82
N ASN A 33 7.30 -8.91 1.65
CA ASN A 33 6.18 -7.98 1.53
C ASN A 33 4.98 -8.51 2.31
N THR A 34 5.21 -9.01 3.53
CA THR A 34 4.10 -9.50 4.38
C THR A 34 3.14 -8.35 4.68
N PRO A 35 1.84 -8.65 4.92
CA PRO A 35 0.85 -7.62 5.23
C PRO A 35 1.28 -6.69 6.37
N GLU A 36 1.95 -7.21 7.39
CA GLU A 36 2.41 -6.44 8.54
C GLU A 36 3.52 -5.44 8.17
N LYS A 37 4.49 -5.86 7.34
CA LYS A 37 5.56 -4.98 6.86
C LYS A 37 5.01 -3.86 6.01
N VAL A 38 4.03 -4.17 5.16
CA VAL A 38 3.37 -3.19 4.30
C VAL A 38 2.51 -2.24 5.11
N LYS A 39 1.74 -2.74 6.09
CA LYS A 39 0.96 -1.91 7.00
C LYS A 39 1.85 -0.88 7.71
N ALA A 40 2.93 -1.33 8.35
CA ALA A 40 3.85 -0.42 9.02
C ALA A 40 4.44 0.63 8.05
N SER A 41 4.79 0.20 6.83
CA SER A 41 5.34 1.08 5.80
C SER A 41 4.36 2.16 5.34
N ILE A 42 3.07 1.85 5.29
CA ILE A 42 1.98 2.75 4.90
C ILE A 42 1.62 3.72 6.02
N GLU A 43 1.57 3.23 7.26
CA GLU A 43 1.33 4.06 8.44
C GLU A 43 2.44 5.12 8.63
N GLU A 44 3.70 4.78 8.34
CA GLU A 44 4.83 5.74 8.32
C GLU A 44 4.63 6.89 7.32
N LEU A 45 3.87 6.66 6.25
CA LEU A 45 3.56 7.68 5.23
C LEU A 45 2.36 8.56 5.62
N GLY A 46 1.74 8.31 6.77
CA GLY A 46 0.63 9.10 7.33
C GLY A 46 -0.77 8.64 6.90
N PHE A 47 -0.89 7.50 6.21
CA PHE A 47 -2.19 6.91 5.90
C PHE A 47 -2.81 6.28 7.16
N LYS A 48 -4.13 6.33 7.23
CA LYS A 48 -4.93 5.68 8.27
C LYS A 48 -5.66 4.48 7.68
N ASP A 49 -6.09 3.54 8.52
CA ASP A 49 -6.81 2.31 8.11
C ASP A 49 -8.05 2.58 7.22
N GLU A 50 -8.60 3.80 7.24
CA GLU A 50 -9.70 4.26 6.38
C GLU A 50 -9.28 4.62 4.94
N ASN A 51 -8.00 4.95 4.71
CA ASN A 51 -7.50 5.51 3.44
C ASN A 51 -6.48 4.58 2.76
N TYR A 52 -6.35 3.33 3.21
CA TYR A 52 -5.58 2.32 2.50
C TYR A 52 -6.16 0.93 2.67
N THR A 53 -5.83 0.04 1.73
CA THR A 53 -6.11 -1.38 1.83
C THR A 53 -4.94 -2.17 1.29
N ILE A 54 -4.81 -3.40 1.78
CA ILE A 54 -3.79 -4.33 1.37
C ILE A 54 -4.50 -5.44 0.61
N ALA A 55 -4.20 -5.58 -0.68
CA ALA A 55 -4.77 -6.61 -1.51
C ALA A 55 -4.23 -7.98 -1.09
N ASP A 56 -5.15 -8.92 -0.89
CA ASP A 56 -4.80 -10.32 -0.75
C ASP A 56 -4.13 -10.81 -2.04
N GLN A 57 -3.14 -11.69 -1.90
CA GLN A 57 -2.36 -12.17 -3.03
C GLN A 57 -3.18 -13.04 -3.99
N GLN A 58 -4.16 -13.77 -3.49
CA GLN A 58 -4.99 -14.70 -4.26
C GLN A 58 -6.35 -14.10 -4.59
N LEU A 59 -6.96 -13.41 -3.63
CA LEU A 59 -8.31 -12.87 -3.73
C LEU A 59 -8.34 -11.41 -4.20
N GLY A 60 -7.22 -10.68 -4.10
CA GLY A 60 -7.16 -9.26 -4.44
C GLY A 60 -7.82 -8.39 -3.36
N THR A 61 -8.55 -7.36 -3.79
CA THR A 61 -9.38 -6.53 -2.90
C THR A 61 -10.85 -6.71 -3.27
N ASP A 62 -11.74 -6.42 -2.33
CA ASP A 62 -13.11 -6.09 -2.68
C ASP A 62 -13.17 -4.82 -3.56
N TRP A 63 -14.35 -4.54 -4.12
CA TRP A 63 -14.58 -3.28 -4.81
C TRP A 63 -14.43 -2.10 -3.85
N ILE A 64 -13.62 -1.13 -4.25
CA ILE A 64 -13.36 0.10 -3.50
C ILE A 64 -14.20 1.21 -4.12
N GLU A 65 -15.03 1.84 -3.30
CA GLU A 65 -15.73 3.07 -3.65
C GLU A 65 -14.82 4.26 -3.34
N VAL A 66 -14.65 5.19 -4.29
CA VAL A 66 -13.69 6.31 -4.22
C VAL A 66 -14.33 7.66 -4.46
#